data_AF-A0A8T0RJM1-F1
#
_entry.id   AF-A0A8T0RJM1-F1
#
_cell.length_a   1.000
_cell.length_b   1.000
_cell.length_c   1.000
_cell.angle_alpha   90.00
_cell.angle_beta   90.00
_cell.angle_gamma   90.00
#
_symmetry.space_group_name_H-M   'P 1'
#
loop_
_entity.id
_entity.type
_entity.pdbx_description
1 polymer ?
#
loop_
_entity_poly.entity_id
_entity_poly.type
_entity_poly.pdbx_seq_one_letter_code
_entity_poly.pdbx_strand_id
1 'polypeptide(L)'
;MPGLTAPSDYAEEPPRHPALKINSKEPFNAEPHRSALVTSYITPVDFFYKRNHGPIPKVEDLSRYSVCISGLVNKPIQLSMADIWALPKYNVTATLQCAGNRRTAMSKVRKVRGVGWDISALGNATWGGAKLSDVLELVGIPKLSSVTSLGGKHVEFVSVDKCKEEKGGPYTASIPLKQATDPDADVLLAYEMNGEVLNRDHGYPLRVVVPGVIGARSVKWLDSIKITEEECQGFFTQKDYKMFPPTVDWDNINWSTRRPQMDFPVQSAICTLEDVDVIKEGKARIAGYALSGGGRGIERVDISVDGGKTWVEAHRYQKDGVPYVSDGPQSDKWAWVLFEATLDIPANAEIVAKAVDAAANVQPENVEDMEPERNPQHILASDQDTEFVMRWKI
;
A
#
# COMPACT_ATOMS: atom_id res chain seq x y z
N MET A 1 -12.35 -2.48 -23.10
CA MET A 1 -13.55 -1.60 -23.10
C MET A 1 -13.42 -0.52 -24.17
N PRO A 2 -14.53 0.04 -24.68
CA PRO A 2 -14.49 0.97 -25.83
C PRO A 2 -13.72 2.30 -25.62
N GLY A 3 -13.13 2.58 -24.45
CA GLY A 3 -12.31 3.78 -24.21
C GLY A 3 -10.90 3.55 -23.63
N LEU A 4 -10.58 2.32 -23.19
CA LEU A 4 -9.26 1.94 -22.68
C LEU A 4 -8.73 0.71 -23.41
N THR A 5 -7.47 0.81 -23.82
CA THR A 5 -6.68 -0.29 -24.37
C THR A 5 -5.73 -0.81 -23.29
N ALA A 6 -5.68 -2.13 -23.11
CA ALA A 6 -4.61 -2.79 -22.35
C ALA A 6 -3.58 -3.38 -23.30
N PRO A 7 -2.38 -2.77 -23.38
CA PRO A 7 -1.28 -3.31 -24.17
C PRO A 7 -0.87 -4.71 -23.69
N SER A 8 -0.34 -5.52 -24.60
CA SER A 8 0.30 -6.80 -24.28
C SER A 8 1.83 -6.72 -24.21
N ASP A 9 2.40 -5.56 -24.55
CA ASP A 9 3.82 -5.24 -24.52
C ASP A 9 4.05 -3.87 -23.86
N TYR A 10 5.30 -3.47 -23.69
CA TYR A 10 5.72 -2.28 -22.94
C TYR A 10 6.14 -1.11 -23.84
N ALA A 11 5.74 -1.08 -25.12
CA ALA A 11 6.21 -0.06 -26.06
C ALA A 11 5.69 1.37 -25.78
N GLU A 12 4.48 1.49 -25.19
CA GLU A 12 3.80 2.77 -24.93
C GLU A 12 3.74 3.13 -23.43
N GLU A 13 4.76 2.70 -22.69
CA GLU A 13 4.93 2.99 -21.27
C GLU A 13 5.09 4.52 -21.02
N PRO A 14 4.46 5.11 -20.00
CA PRO A 14 4.62 6.53 -19.70
C PRO A 14 6.07 6.86 -19.28
N PRO A 15 6.54 8.10 -19.45
CA PRO A 15 7.82 8.54 -18.90
C PRO A 15 7.72 8.63 -17.38
N ARG A 16 8.85 8.42 -16.68
CA ARG A 16 8.95 8.55 -15.22
C ARG A 16 10.14 9.41 -14.85
N HIS A 17 10.07 9.97 -13.64
CA HIS A 17 11.16 10.76 -13.09
C HIS A 17 12.47 9.94 -13.02
N PRO A 18 13.60 10.46 -13.54
CA PRO A 18 14.84 9.70 -13.69
C PRO A 18 15.53 9.37 -12.36
N ALA A 19 15.19 10.09 -11.28
CA ALA A 19 15.73 9.84 -9.94
C ALA A 19 15.05 8.69 -9.17
N LEU A 20 14.13 7.94 -9.80
CA LEU A 20 13.55 6.76 -9.16
C LEU A 20 14.55 5.59 -9.17
N LYS A 21 14.58 4.84 -8.07
CA LYS A 21 15.28 3.56 -7.98
C LYS A 21 14.45 2.50 -8.66
N ILE A 22 14.85 2.09 -9.87
CA ILE A 22 14.14 1.10 -10.67
C ILE A 22 14.53 -0.31 -10.22
N ASN A 23 13.56 -1.03 -9.66
CA ASN A 23 13.73 -2.42 -9.20
C ASN A 23 13.34 -3.44 -10.29
N SER A 24 12.45 -3.06 -11.20
CA SER A 24 12.14 -3.81 -12.43
C SER A 24 11.70 -2.84 -13.52
N LYS A 25 12.14 -3.06 -14.76
CA LYS A 25 11.70 -2.25 -15.91
C LYS A 25 10.38 -2.73 -16.50
N GLU A 26 10.17 -4.04 -16.60
CA GLU A 26 9.04 -4.65 -17.30
C GLU A 26 8.52 -5.89 -16.54
N PRO A 27 7.41 -5.79 -15.81
CA PRO A 27 6.63 -4.57 -15.58
C PRO A 27 7.38 -3.54 -14.74
N PHE A 28 7.05 -2.26 -14.93
CA PHE A 28 7.74 -1.15 -14.27
C PHE A 28 7.48 -1.15 -12.77
N ASN A 29 8.53 -1.28 -11.97
CA ASN A 29 8.48 -1.23 -10.51
C ASN A 29 9.64 -0.39 -9.98
N ALA A 30 9.32 0.68 -9.26
CA ALA A 30 10.31 1.63 -8.77
C ALA A 30 9.86 2.33 -7.48
N GLU A 31 10.83 2.76 -6.69
CA GLU A 31 10.64 3.51 -5.44
C GLU A 31 11.49 4.79 -5.44
N PRO A 32 11.14 5.83 -4.68
CA PRO A 32 12.02 6.97 -4.50
C PRO A 32 13.25 6.60 -3.66
N HIS A 33 14.33 7.36 -3.80
CA HIS A 33 15.41 7.31 -2.82
C HIS A 33 14.88 7.65 -1.41
N ARG A 34 15.45 6.98 -0.40
CA ARG A 34 15.05 7.11 1.02
C ARG A 34 15.01 8.57 1.46
N SER A 35 16.05 9.33 1.15
CA SER A 35 16.17 10.74 1.49
C SER A 35 15.07 11.61 0.86
N ALA A 36 14.55 11.24 -0.32
CA ALA A 36 13.46 11.95 -0.99
C ALA A 36 12.07 11.58 -0.41
N LEU A 37 11.91 10.34 0.09
CA LEU A 37 10.62 9.80 0.56
C LEU A 37 9.97 10.67 1.63
N VAL A 38 10.74 11.12 2.62
CA VAL A 38 10.24 11.82 3.81
C VAL A 38 10.49 13.34 3.78
N THR A 39 10.76 13.91 2.60
CA THR A 39 10.98 15.36 2.44
C THR A 39 9.71 16.18 2.68
N SER A 40 8.55 15.57 2.56
CA SER A 40 7.25 16.21 2.72
C SER A 40 6.21 15.20 3.19
N TYR A 41 5.19 15.68 3.90
CA TYR A 41 4.10 14.85 4.41
C TYR A 41 3.26 14.23 3.28
N ILE A 42 3.02 15.00 2.21
CA ILE A 42 2.37 14.54 0.98
C ILE A 42 3.45 14.27 -0.05
N THR A 43 3.63 12.99 -0.41
CA THR A 43 4.61 12.57 -1.40
C THR A 43 4.28 13.15 -2.78
N PRO A 44 5.21 13.88 -3.43
CA PRO A 44 5.00 14.34 -4.79
C PRO A 44 4.75 13.16 -5.74
N VAL A 45 3.85 13.33 -6.72
CA VAL A 45 3.42 12.24 -7.62
C VAL A 45 4.61 11.60 -8.36
N ASP A 46 5.60 12.39 -8.74
CA ASP A 46 6.82 11.91 -9.40
C ASP A 46 7.63 10.93 -8.54
N PHE A 47 7.61 11.12 -7.22
CA PHE A 47 8.32 10.30 -6.23
C PHE A 47 7.44 9.25 -5.55
N PHE A 48 6.12 9.26 -5.74
CA PHE A 48 5.25 8.21 -5.23
C PHE A 48 5.63 6.86 -5.84
N TYR A 49 5.82 5.80 -5.06
CA TYR A 49 6.30 4.51 -5.58
C TYR A 49 5.39 3.94 -6.68
N LYS A 50 5.96 3.24 -7.66
CA LYS A 50 5.24 2.60 -8.76
C LYS A 50 5.35 1.09 -8.64
N ARG A 51 4.23 0.38 -8.46
CA ARG A 51 4.14 -1.08 -8.57
C ARG A 51 3.17 -1.44 -9.70
N ASN A 52 3.64 -2.19 -10.69
CA ASN A 52 2.85 -2.71 -11.80
C ASN A 52 3.10 -4.22 -12.01
N HIS A 53 2.05 -4.97 -12.38
CA HIS A 53 2.13 -6.41 -12.72
C HIS A 53 2.12 -6.65 -14.24
N GLY A 54 1.70 -5.66 -15.03
CA GLY A 54 1.69 -5.71 -16.49
C GLY A 54 1.93 -4.35 -17.13
N PRO A 55 1.83 -4.27 -18.46
CA PRO A 55 1.89 -3.00 -19.18
C PRO A 55 0.80 -2.03 -18.75
N ILE A 56 1.09 -0.74 -18.84
CA ILE A 56 0.17 0.30 -18.38
C ILE A 56 -0.92 0.59 -19.42
N PRO A 57 -2.21 0.45 -19.05
CA PRO A 57 -3.32 0.81 -19.93
C PRO A 57 -3.23 2.24 -20.50
N LYS A 58 -3.82 2.41 -21.67
CA LYS A 58 -3.92 3.67 -22.39
C LYS A 58 -5.39 4.03 -22.54
N VAL A 59 -5.71 5.28 -22.22
CA VAL A 59 -7.03 5.85 -22.48
C VAL A 59 -7.01 6.38 -23.92
N GLU A 60 -7.78 5.76 -24.79
CA GLU A 60 -7.93 6.21 -26.18
C GLU A 60 -9.00 7.30 -26.29
N ASP A 61 -10.10 7.11 -25.57
CA ASP A 61 -11.23 8.03 -25.55
C ASP A 61 -11.92 7.97 -24.19
N LEU A 62 -11.73 9.03 -23.40
CA LEU A 62 -12.29 9.12 -22.06
C LEU A 62 -13.83 9.14 -22.08
N SER A 63 -14.46 9.67 -23.14
CA SER A 63 -15.92 9.74 -23.25
C SER A 63 -16.56 8.36 -23.45
N ARG A 64 -15.77 7.39 -23.91
CA ARG A 64 -16.18 5.99 -24.10
C ARG A 64 -15.76 5.09 -22.95
N TYR A 65 -15.01 5.61 -21.99
CA TYR A 65 -14.70 4.90 -20.76
C TYR A 65 -15.90 4.89 -19.83
N SER A 66 -16.11 3.75 -19.19
CA SER A 66 -17.11 3.58 -18.15
C SER A 66 -16.71 2.43 -17.24
N VAL A 67 -17.22 2.39 -16.01
CA VAL A 67 -17.06 1.27 -15.09
C VAL A 67 -18.38 0.55 -14.94
N CYS A 68 -18.38 -0.77 -15.10
CA CYS A 68 -19.57 -1.59 -14.92
C CYS A 68 -19.71 -2.05 -13.48
N ILE A 69 -20.87 -1.79 -12.84
CA ILE A 69 -21.22 -2.29 -11.52
C ILE A 69 -22.23 -3.42 -11.68
N SER A 70 -21.85 -4.64 -11.30
CA SER A 70 -22.59 -5.86 -11.63
C SER A 70 -22.44 -6.96 -10.54
N GLY A 71 -22.82 -8.20 -10.86
CA GLY A 71 -22.81 -9.33 -9.94
C GLY A 71 -24.13 -9.46 -9.18
N LEU A 72 -24.07 -9.71 -7.88
CA LEU A 72 -25.21 -9.94 -6.98
C LEU A 72 -25.91 -8.62 -6.60
N VAL A 73 -26.37 -7.90 -7.63
CA VAL A 73 -27.15 -6.65 -7.57
C VAL A 73 -28.43 -6.80 -8.39
N ASN A 74 -29.51 -6.13 -7.97
CA ASN A 74 -30.80 -6.21 -8.67
C ASN A 74 -30.78 -5.52 -10.03
N LYS A 75 -30.05 -4.39 -10.14
CA LYS A 75 -29.95 -3.61 -11.36
C LYS A 75 -28.48 -3.24 -11.62
N PRO A 76 -27.78 -4.02 -12.47
CA PRO A 76 -26.47 -3.64 -12.94
C PRO A 76 -26.52 -2.28 -13.66
N ILE A 77 -25.49 -1.46 -13.45
CA ILE A 77 -25.36 -0.15 -14.11
C ILE A 77 -23.97 0.01 -14.70
N GLN A 78 -23.84 0.95 -15.63
CA GLN A 78 -22.57 1.36 -16.20
C GLN A 78 -22.43 2.86 -15.97
N LEU A 79 -21.32 3.27 -15.34
CA LEU A 79 -21.06 4.67 -15.01
C LEU A 79 -19.95 5.21 -15.89
N SER A 80 -20.23 6.28 -16.64
CA SER A 80 -19.21 7.08 -17.32
C SER A 80 -18.40 7.90 -16.31
N MET A 81 -17.29 8.52 -16.74
CA MET A 81 -16.61 9.51 -15.89
C MET A 81 -17.50 10.69 -15.52
N ALA A 82 -18.40 11.11 -16.42
CA ALA A 82 -19.34 12.20 -16.14
C ALA A 82 -20.29 11.84 -14.99
N ASP A 83 -20.75 10.59 -14.94
CA ASP A 83 -21.59 10.09 -13.84
C ASP A 83 -20.81 10.05 -12.52
N ILE A 84 -19.54 9.61 -12.57
CA ILE A 84 -18.66 9.56 -11.38
C ILE A 84 -18.34 10.96 -10.86
N TRP A 85 -18.07 11.93 -11.73
CA TRP A 85 -17.81 13.33 -11.35
C TRP A 85 -19.06 14.04 -10.81
N ALA A 86 -20.25 13.58 -11.17
CA ALA A 86 -21.50 14.12 -10.64
C ALA A 86 -21.79 13.67 -9.19
N LEU A 87 -21.11 12.63 -8.70
CA LEU A 87 -21.22 12.21 -7.29
C LEU A 87 -20.49 13.16 -6.35
N PRO A 88 -20.86 13.19 -5.05
CA PRO A 88 -20.14 13.98 -4.07
C PRO A 88 -18.65 13.62 -4.05
N LYS A 89 -17.81 14.64 -4.21
CA LYS A 89 -16.35 14.50 -4.15
C LYS A 89 -15.87 14.57 -2.70
N TYR A 90 -15.01 13.64 -2.34
CA TYR A 90 -14.30 13.61 -1.07
C TYR A 90 -12.80 13.60 -1.32
N ASN A 91 -12.06 14.19 -0.39
CA ASN A 91 -10.60 14.15 -0.35
C ASN A 91 -10.18 13.34 0.87
N VAL A 92 -9.42 12.27 0.65
CA VAL A 92 -8.93 11.38 1.71
C VAL A 92 -7.41 11.32 1.62
N THR A 93 -6.72 11.79 2.66
CA THR A 93 -5.26 11.61 2.78
C THR A 93 -5.00 10.19 3.27
N ALA A 94 -4.37 9.37 2.44
CA ALA A 94 -4.07 7.97 2.75
C ALA A 94 -2.71 7.54 2.21
N THR A 95 -1.98 6.79 3.02
CA THR A 95 -0.73 6.14 2.62
C THR A 95 -1.03 4.80 1.98
N LEU A 96 -0.49 4.59 0.77
CA LEU A 96 -0.45 3.25 0.18
C LEU A 96 0.90 2.63 0.49
N GLN A 97 0.91 1.49 1.18
CA GLN A 97 2.10 0.68 1.39
C GLN A 97 2.01 -0.59 0.57
N CYS A 98 2.99 -0.84 -0.30
CA CYS A 98 3.11 -2.13 -0.96
C CYS A 98 3.35 -3.20 0.09
N ALA A 99 2.70 -4.36 -0.03
CA ALA A 99 3.05 -5.53 0.78
C ALA A 99 4.59 -5.71 0.77
N GLY A 100 5.23 -5.56 -0.39
CA GLY A 100 6.66 -5.81 -0.56
C GLY A 100 7.65 -4.86 0.03
N ASN A 101 7.21 -3.82 0.73
CA ASN A 101 8.13 -2.91 1.38
C ASN A 101 9.13 -3.65 2.26
N ARG A 102 10.41 -3.27 2.16
CA ARG A 102 11.55 -3.81 2.94
C ARG A 102 11.98 -5.25 2.62
N ARG A 103 11.46 -5.88 1.55
CA ARG A 103 11.82 -7.27 1.18
C ARG A 103 13.31 -7.53 0.99
N THR A 104 14.06 -6.55 0.50
CA THR A 104 15.50 -6.74 0.27
C THR A 104 16.25 -7.07 1.55
N ALA A 105 15.83 -6.51 2.70
CA ALA A 105 16.42 -6.84 4.00
C ALA A 105 16.15 -8.31 4.38
N MET A 106 14.91 -8.80 4.18
CA MET A 106 14.58 -10.22 4.38
C MET A 106 15.42 -11.15 3.49
N SER A 107 15.59 -10.76 2.22
CA SER A 107 16.36 -11.54 1.25
C SER A 107 17.84 -11.70 1.62
N LYS A 108 18.40 -10.80 2.46
CA LYS A 108 19.78 -10.90 2.97
C LYS A 108 19.92 -12.03 4.00
N VAL A 109 18.87 -12.31 4.79
CA VAL A 109 18.85 -13.42 5.76
C VAL A 109 18.57 -14.74 5.04
N ARG A 110 17.50 -14.77 4.24
CA ARG A 110 17.10 -15.94 3.46
C ARG A 110 16.48 -15.51 2.15
N LYS A 111 16.95 -16.07 1.04
CA LYS A 111 16.51 -15.67 -0.31
C LYS A 111 15.01 -15.93 -0.51
N VAL A 112 14.27 -14.88 -0.82
CA VAL A 112 12.83 -14.91 -1.15
C VAL A 112 12.60 -14.53 -2.61
N ARG A 113 11.44 -14.89 -3.19
CA ARG A 113 11.11 -14.54 -4.58
C ARG A 113 10.35 -13.20 -4.65
N GLY A 114 10.49 -12.56 -5.81
CA GLY A 114 9.77 -11.35 -6.21
C GLY A 114 10.64 -10.09 -6.19
N VAL A 115 10.02 -8.94 -6.44
CA VAL A 115 10.74 -7.68 -6.69
C VAL A 115 11.44 -7.24 -5.40
N GLY A 116 12.74 -6.96 -5.49
CA GLY A 116 13.49 -6.39 -4.38
C GLY A 116 13.01 -4.96 -4.12
N TRP A 117 12.56 -4.70 -2.89
CA TRP A 117 12.21 -3.36 -2.44
C TRP A 117 13.06 -3.00 -1.25
N ASP A 118 13.43 -1.74 -1.21
CA ASP A 118 14.06 -1.13 -0.07
C ASP A 118 12.99 -0.65 0.92
N ILE A 119 13.21 0.44 1.65
CA ILE A 119 12.24 0.98 2.61
C ILE A 119 11.21 1.93 1.99
N SER A 120 11.23 2.15 0.66
CA SER A 120 10.47 3.22 0.00
C SER A 120 9.32 2.70 -0.88
N ALA A 121 8.86 1.47 -0.70
CA ALA A 121 7.69 0.93 -1.42
C ALA A 121 6.35 1.40 -0.83
N LEU A 122 6.25 2.69 -0.53
CA LEU A 122 5.08 3.36 0.00
C LEU A 122 5.07 4.84 -0.39
N GLY A 123 3.93 5.50 -0.20
CA GLY A 123 3.80 6.94 -0.37
C GLY A 123 2.47 7.45 0.19
N ASN A 124 2.45 8.70 0.64
CA ASN A 124 1.27 9.35 1.19
C ASN A 124 0.73 10.40 0.23
N ALA A 125 -0.57 10.35 -0.06
CA ALA A 125 -1.20 11.27 -1.00
C ALA A 125 -2.61 11.65 -0.56
N THR A 126 -3.09 12.79 -1.02
CA THR A 126 -4.49 13.17 -0.91
C THR A 126 -5.22 12.68 -2.16
N TRP A 127 -6.12 11.72 -1.98
CA TRP A 127 -6.89 11.10 -3.06
C TRP A 127 -8.26 11.78 -3.18
N GLY A 128 -8.59 12.26 -4.38
CA GLY A 128 -9.87 12.90 -4.68
C GLY A 128 -10.77 11.97 -5.49
N GLY A 129 -12.00 11.75 -5.03
CA GLY A 129 -12.90 10.78 -5.65
C GLY A 129 -14.30 10.72 -5.08
N ALA A 130 -15.12 9.83 -5.65
CA ALA A 130 -16.41 9.47 -5.10
C ALA A 130 -16.25 8.34 -4.07
N LYS A 131 -17.00 8.39 -2.96
CA LYS A 131 -17.02 7.26 -2.01
C LYS A 131 -17.66 6.03 -2.68
N LEU A 132 -17.02 4.87 -2.48
CA LEU A 132 -17.57 3.61 -2.99
C LEU A 132 -18.94 3.31 -2.38
N SER A 133 -19.16 3.68 -1.11
CA SER A 133 -20.46 3.52 -0.46
C SER A 133 -21.57 4.30 -1.16
N ASP A 134 -21.32 5.55 -1.59
CA ASP A 134 -22.28 6.35 -2.36
C ASP A 134 -22.56 5.73 -3.73
N VAL A 135 -21.53 5.16 -4.38
CA VAL A 135 -21.67 4.45 -5.66
C VAL A 135 -22.52 3.17 -5.52
N LEU A 136 -22.32 2.41 -4.43
CA LEU A 136 -23.07 1.17 -4.17
C LEU A 136 -24.53 1.44 -3.82
N GLU A 137 -24.85 2.59 -3.23
CA GLU A 137 -26.24 3.00 -3.00
C GLU A 137 -27.03 3.18 -4.32
N LEU A 138 -26.37 3.61 -5.41
CA LEU A 138 -27.00 3.75 -6.73
C LEU A 138 -27.55 2.43 -7.29
N VAL A 139 -26.96 1.30 -6.89
CA VAL A 139 -27.40 -0.06 -7.27
C VAL A 139 -28.25 -0.72 -6.19
N GLY A 140 -28.70 0.05 -5.20
CA GLY A 140 -29.62 -0.39 -4.15
C GLY A 140 -28.95 -1.17 -3.02
N ILE A 141 -27.64 -1.00 -2.80
CA ILE A 141 -26.95 -1.54 -1.62
C ILE A 141 -26.83 -0.42 -0.58
N PRO A 142 -27.57 -0.47 0.54
CA PRO A 142 -27.50 0.54 1.58
C PRO A 142 -26.10 0.61 2.21
N LYS A 143 -25.73 1.79 2.71
CA LYS A 143 -24.58 1.95 3.61
C LYS A 143 -24.64 0.98 4.79
N LEU A 144 -23.46 0.59 5.29
CA LEU A 144 -23.27 -0.33 6.40
C LEU A 144 -23.83 -1.76 6.17
N SER A 145 -24.00 -2.17 4.91
CA SER A 145 -24.44 -3.52 4.55
C SER A 145 -23.32 -4.54 4.66
N SER A 146 -23.56 -5.64 5.37
CA SER A 146 -22.62 -6.78 5.41
C SER A 146 -22.95 -7.87 4.39
N VAL A 147 -24.18 -7.91 3.89
CA VAL A 147 -24.65 -8.83 2.84
C VAL A 147 -25.76 -8.18 2.01
N THR A 148 -25.83 -8.43 0.70
CA THR A 148 -26.95 -7.99 -0.15
C THR A 148 -28.14 -8.94 -0.06
N SER A 149 -29.31 -8.52 -0.54
CA SER A 149 -30.50 -9.39 -0.65
C SER A 149 -30.29 -10.61 -1.55
N LEU A 150 -29.26 -10.59 -2.39
CA LEU A 150 -28.87 -11.67 -3.30
C LEU A 150 -27.67 -12.48 -2.78
N GLY A 151 -27.28 -12.30 -1.51
CA GLY A 151 -26.21 -13.08 -0.87
C GLY A 151 -24.79 -12.56 -1.11
N GLY A 152 -24.61 -11.40 -1.73
CA GLY A 152 -23.29 -10.82 -1.97
C GLY A 152 -22.63 -10.32 -0.68
N LYS A 153 -21.38 -10.72 -0.43
CA LYS A 153 -20.61 -10.38 0.80
C LYS A 153 -19.26 -9.71 0.51
N HIS A 154 -18.86 -9.66 -0.76
CA HIS A 154 -17.61 -9.08 -1.21
C HIS A 154 -17.82 -8.14 -2.40
N VAL A 155 -16.88 -7.21 -2.57
CA VAL A 155 -16.79 -6.31 -3.72
C VAL A 155 -15.47 -6.58 -4.41
N GLU A 156 -15.54 -7.19 -5.59
CA GLU A 156 -14.40 -7.45 -6.46
C GLU A 156 -14.19 -6.27 -7.42
N PHE A 157 -12.94 -5.86 -7.54
CA PHE A 157 -12.47 -4.83 -8.46
C PHE A 157 -11.65 -5.49 -9.55
N VAL A 158 -12.01 -5.23 -10.79
CA VAL A 158 -11.36 -5.78 -11.97
C VAL A 158 -10.67 -4.65 -12.71
N SER A 159 -9.38 -4.80 -12.97
CA SER A 159 -8.57 -3.89 -13.79
C SER A 159 -8.79 -4.15 -15.28
N VAL A 160 -8.41 -3.20 -16.13
CA VAL A 160 -8.32 -3.37 -17.58
C VAL A 160 -7.01 -4.04 -18.01
N ASP A 161 -5.95 -3.97 -17.19
CA ASP A 161 -4.59 -4.42 -17.52
C ASP A 161 -4.46 -5.92 -17.85
N LYS A 162 -3.25 -6.34 -18.22
CA LYS A 162 -2.94 -7.74 -18.57
C LYS A 162 -1.73 -8.22 -17.79
N CYS A 163 -1.94 -9.21 -16.94
CA CYS A 163 -0.92 -9.79 -16.09
C CYS A 163 -0.46 -11.15 -16.64
N LYS A 164 0.84 -11.45 -16.54
CA LYS A 164 1.38 -12.76 -16.97
C LYS A 164 0.86 -13.89 -16.06
N GLU A 165 0.73 -13.59 -14.77
CA GLU A 165 0.24 -14.46 -13.71
C GLU A 165 -1.20 -14.94 -13.97
N GLU A 166 -1.99 -14.10 -14.64
CA GLU A 166 -3.37 -14.37 -15.06
C GLU A 166 -3.47 -14.82 -16.52
N LYS A 167 -2.35 -15.28 -17.12
CA LYS A 167 -2.28 -15.74 -18.51
C LYS A 167 -2.79 -14.69 -19.52
N GLY A 168 -2.50 -13.42 -19.26
CA GLY A 168 -2.98 -12.28 -20.04
C GLY A 168 -4.35 -11.74 -19.60
N GLY A 169 -4.93 -12.28 -18.52
CA GLY A 169 -6.09 -11.74 -17.83
C GLY A 169 -5.77 -10.55 -16.91
N PRO A 170 -6.80 -9.90 -16.34
CA PRO A 170 -6.64 -8.67 -15.58
C PRO A 170 -6.18 -8.87 -14.15
N TYR A 171 -5.57 -7.84 -13.57
CA TYR A 171 -5.39 -7.75 -12.12
C TYR A 171 -6.76 -7.65 -11.43
N THR A 172 -6.98 -8.46 -10.40
CA THR A 172 -8.19 -8.43 -9.59
C THR A 172 -7.88 -8.48 -8.10
N ALA A 173 -8.71 -7.81 -7.32
CA ALA A 173 -8.71 -7.90 -5.86
C ALA A 173 -10.14 -7.68 -5.34
N SER A 174 -10.42 -8.08 -4.09
CA SER A 174 -11.69 -7.74 -3.45
C SER A 174 -11.50 -7.23 -2.03
N ILE A 175 -12.54 -6.55 -1.54
CA ILE A 175 -12.71 -6.19 -0.13
C ILE A 175 -14.06 -6.74 0.37
N PRO A 176 -14.25 -6.93 1.69
CA PRO A 176 -15.57 -7.26 2.25
C PRO A 176 -16.60 -6.16 1.95
N LEU A 177 -17.85 -6.56 1.68
CA LEU A 177 -18.96 -5.62 1.44
C LEU A 177 -19.18 -4.68 2.62
N LYS A 178 -19.01 -5.19 3.84
CA LYS A 178 -19.08 -4.39 5.06
C LYS A 178 -18.13 -3.19 5.00
N GLN A 179 -16.90 -3.38 4.53
CA GLN A 179 -15.91 -2.30 4.40
C GLN A 179 -16.26 -1.38 3.22
N ALA A 180 -16.69 -1.94 2.09
CA ALA A 180 -17.03 -1.18 0.88
C ALA A 180 -18.23 -0.23 1.06
N THR A 181 -19.18 -0.62 1.92
CA THR A 181 -20.42 0.13 2.18
C THR A 181 -20.34 1.01 3.42
N ASP A 182 -19.24 0.94 4.18
CA ASP A 182 -19.01 1.78 5.35
C ASP A 182 -18.45 3.14 4.92
N PRO A 183 -19.19 4.25 5.12
CA PRO A 183 -18.68 5.58 4.81
C PRO A 183 -17.42 5.95 5.59
N ASP A 184 -17.22 5.41 6.79
CA ASP A 184 -16.09 5.74 7.67
C ASP A 184 -14.82 4.96 7.34
N ALA A 185 -14.93 3.94 6.48
CA ALA A 185 -13.80 3.23 5.89
C ALA A 185 -13.15 4.01 4.72
N ASP A 186 -13.79 5.10 4.25
CA ASP A 186 -13.27 6.03 3.25
C ASP A 186 -12.74 5.38 1.95
N VAL A 187 -13.34 4.26 1.54
CA VAL A 187 -13.00 3.62 0.27
C VAL A 187 -13.44 4.53 -0.88
N LEU A 188 -12.51 4.91 -1.75
CA LEU A 188 -12.76 5.84 -2.86
C LEU A 188 -12.64 5.15 -4.22
N LEU A 189 -13.51 5.57 -5.14
CA LEU A 189 -13.20 5.59 -6.57
C LEU A 189 -12.50 6.92 -6.87
N ALA A 190 -11.17 6.89 -6.83
CA ALA A 190 -10.34 8.07 -7.00
C ALA A 190 -10.06 8.35 -8.48
N TYR A 191 -10.22 9.62 -8.86
CA TYR A 191 -9.86 10.17 -10.17
C TYR A 191 -8.84 11.32 -10.07
N GLU A 192 -8.53 11.77 -8.85
CA GLU A 192 -7.49 12.75 -8.54
C GLU A 192 -6.50 12.24 -7.50
N MET A 193 -5.27 12.75 -7.57
CA MET A 193 -4.18 12.50 -6.63
C MET A 193 -3.40 13.81 -6.43
N ASN A 194 -3.31 14.26 -5.19
CA ASN A 194 -2.68 15.52 -4.78
C ASN A 194 -3.26 16.76 -5.48
N GLY A 195 -4.58 16.78 -5.70
CA GLY A 195 -5.30 17.88 -6.34
C GLY A 195 -5.22 17.90 -7.87
N GLU A 196 -4.47 16.98 -8.47
CA GLU A 196 -4.32 16.84 -9.92
C GLU A 196 -5.02 15.58 -10.42
N VAL A 197 -5.36 15.54 -11.71
CA VAL A 197 -5.88 14.33 -12.36
C VAL A 197 -4.88 13.18 -12.19
N LEU A 198 -5.37 11.97 -11.93
CA LEU A 198 -4.51 10.78 -11.86
C LEU A 198 -3.59 10.67 -13.07
N ASN A 199 -2.34 10.30 -12.85
CA ASN A 199 -1.44 9.92 -13.94
C ASN A 199 -1.67 8.46 -14.37
N ARG A 200 -1.08 8.07 -15.51
CA ARG A 200 -1.18 6.71 -16.03
C ARG A 200 -0.58 5.66 -15.08
N ASP A 201 0.56 5.92 -14.44
CA ASP A 201 1.20 4.99 -13.49
C ASP A 201 0.34 4.67 -12.26
N HIS A 202 -0.50 5.61 -11.84
CA HIS A 202 -1.33 5.52 -10.65
C HIS A 202 -2.80 5.26 -10.94
N GLY A 203 -3.18 4.96 -12.19
CA GLY A 203 -4.50 4.39 -12.49
C GLY A 203 -5.45 5.28 -13.28
N TYR A 204 -4.97 6.31 -13.97
CA TYR A 204 -5.82 7.13 -14.86
C TYR A 204 -6.69 6.27 -15.80
N PRO A 205 -8.01 6.49 -15.87
CA PRO A 205 -8.74 7.63 -15.30
C PRO A 205 -9.36 7.37 -13.92
N LEU A 206 -9.39 6.13 -13.46
CA LEU A 206 -10.05 5.76 -12.22
C LEU A 206 -9.38 4.55 -11.56
N ARG A 207 -9.17 4.66 -10.24
CA ARG A 207 -8.70 3.56 -9.39
C ARG A 207 -9.58 3.41 -8.16
N VAL A 208 -9.48 2.28 -7.49
CA VAL A 208 -9.87 2.19 -6.07
C VAL A 208 -8.71 2.65 -5.19
N VAL A 209 -9.02 3.35 -4.13
CA VAL A 209 -8.15 3.55 -2.96
C VAL A 209 -8.86 2.93 -1.76
N VAL A 210 -8.19 1.98 -1.10
CA VAL A 210 -8.69 1.30 0.11
C VAL A 210 -7.78 1.71 1.29
N PRO A 211 -8.14 2.74 2.06
CA PRO A 211 -7.32 3.21 3.18
C PRO A 211 -7.11 2.14 4.25
N GLY A 212 -5.93 2.16 4.90
CA GLY A 212 -5.59 1.21 5.98
C GLY A 212 -5.42 -0.25 5.54
N VAL A 213 -5.40 -0.52 4.22
CA VAL A 213 -5.24 -1.84 3.63
C VAL A 213 -3.99 -1.84 2.74
N ILE A 214 -3.35 -3.00 2.58
CA ILE A 214 -2.18 -3.12 1.69
C ILE A 214 -2.49 -2.60 0.28
N GLY A 215 -1.50 -1.96 -0.34
CA GLY A 215 -1.67 -1.28 -1.64
C GLY A 215 -2.17 -2.18 -2.77
N ALA A 216 -1.98 -3.50 -2.66
CA ALA A 216 -2.48 -4.49 -3.60
C ALA A 216 -4.01 -4.44 -3.80
N ARG A 217 -4.78 -4.08 -2.76
CA ARG A 217 -6.25 -4.04 -2.86
C ARG A 217 -6.79 -2.76 -3.51
N SER A 218 -5.94 -1.76 -3.68
CA SER A 218 -6.26 -0.50 -4.34
C SER A 218 -6.07 -0.65 -5.86
N VAL A 219 -6.99 -1.35 -6.52
CA VAL A 219 -6.89 -1.69 -7.95
C VAL A 219 -6.87 -0.45 -8.85
N LYS A 220 -5.96 -0.41 -9.81
CA LYS A 220 -5.79 0.69 -10.79
C LYS A 220 -6.51 0.36 -12.10
N TRP A 221 -6.83 1.39 -12.89
CA TRP A 221 -7.41 1.28 -14.23
C TRP A 221 -8.69 0.43 -14.25
N LEU A 222 -9.68 0.84 -13.46
CA LEU A 222 -10.87 0.02 -13.23
C LEU A 222 -11.66 -0.28 -14.50
N ASP A 223 -12.01 -1.54 -14.68
CA ASP A 223 -12.93 -2.04 -15.69
C ASP A 223 -14.33 -2.23 -15.12
N SER A 224 -14.41 -3.00 -14.04
CA SER A 224 -15.68 -3.38 -13.42
C SER A 224 -15.56 -3.57 -11.91
N ILE A 225 -16.70 -3.40 -11.25
CA ILE A 225 -16.91 -3.62 -9.83
C ILE A 225 -18.01 -4.67 -9.72
N LYS A 226 -17.71 -5.82 -9.11
CA LYS A 226 -18.62 -6.96 -9.04
C LYS A 226 -18.94 -7.28 -7.59
N ILE A 227 -20.22 -7.41 -7.29
CA ILE A 227 -20.67 -7.90 -6.00
C ILE A 227 -20.71 -9.43 -6.06
N THR A 228 -19.96 -10.08 -5.17
CA THR A 228 -19.76 -11.53 -5.18
C THR A 228 -20.12 -12.13 -3.83
N GLU A 229 -20.52 -13.40 -3.81
CA GLU A 229 -20.81 -14.12 -2.57
C GLU A 229 -19.53 -14.42 -1.80
N GLU A 230 -18.47 -14.82 -2.51
CA GLU A 230 -17.17 -15.19 -1.96
C GLU A 230 -16.09 -14.16 -2.34
N GLU A 231 -14.94 -14.25 -1.67
CA GLU A 231 -13.77 -13.42 -1.99
C GLU A 231 -13.27 -13.66 -3.43
N CYS A 232 -12.52 -12.71 -3.97
CA CYS A 232 -11.95 -12.78 -5.31
C CYS A 232 -11.10 -14.05 -5.47
N GLN A 233 -11.35 -14.77 -6.56
CA GLN A 233 -10.65 -16.03 -6.89
C GLN A 233 -9.40 -15.82 -7.76
N GLY A 234 -9.07 -14.56 -8.08
CA GLY A 234 -7.90 -14.20 -8.87
C GLY A 234 -6.58 -14.59 -8.20
N PHE A 235 -5.56 -14.78 -9.01
CA PHE A 235 -4.20 -15.17 -8.62
C PHE A 235 -3.67 -14.30 -7.48
N PHE A 236 -3.76 -12.98 -7.59
CA PHE A 236 -3.20 -12.06 -6.59
C PHE A 236 -3.96 -12.04 -5.25
N THR A 237 -5.13 -12.68 -5.18
CA THR A 237 -5.87 -12.84 -3.92
C THR A 237 -5.67 -14.25 -3.35
N GLN A 238 -5.67 -15.28 -4.21
CA GLN A 238 -5.62 -16.67 -3.77
C GLN A 238 -4.23 -17.28 -3.70
N LYS A 239 -3.31 -16.81 -4.56
CA LYS A 239 -1.96 -17.32 -4.80
C LYS A 239 -0.89 -16.23 -4.63
N ASP A 240 -1.24 -15.13 -3.99
CA ASP A 240 -0.34 -14.06 -3.59
C ASP A 240 -0.96 -13.24 -2.45
N TYR A 241 -0.20 -12.28 -1.93
CA TYR A 241 -0.47 -11.43 -0.78
C TYR A 241 -1.08 -12.15 0.45
N LYS A 242 -0.39 -13.15 1.01
CA LYS A 242 -0.77 -13.94 2.19
C LYS A 242 0.41 -14.21 3.14
N MET A 243 0.22 -13.92 4.43
CA MET A 243 1.22 -14.11 5.49
C MET A 243 1.42 -15.57 5.86
N PHE A 244 2.57 -16.16 5.51
CA PHE A 244 2.91 -17.53 5.88
C PHE A 244 3.85 -17.58 7.08
N PRO A 245 3.76 -18.62 7.92
CA PRO A 245 4.78 -18.85 8.91
C PRO A 245 6.07 -19.32 8.24
N PRO A 246 7.18 -19.30 8.97
CA PRO A 246 8.51 -19.34 8.38
C PRO A 246 9.07 -20.76 8.25
N THR A 247 8.22 -21.74 8.57
CA THR A 247 8.39 -23.15 8.24
C THR A 247 7.88 -23.50 6.84
N VAL A 248 7.21 -22.56 6.14
CA VAL A 248 6.53 -22.82 4.86
C VAL A 248 7.37 -22.41 3.63
N ASP A 249 7.71 -23.39 2.80
CA ASP A 249 8.63 -23.28 1.67
C ASP A 249 7.96 -23.60 0.31
N TRP A 250 8.68 -23.50 -0.82
CA TRP A 250 8.13 -23.77 -2.17
C TRP A 250 7.68 -25.21 -2.35
N ASP A 251 8.24 -26.14 -1.58
CA ASP A 251 7.93 -27.55 -1.67
C ASP A 251 6.70 -27.92 -0.83
N ASN A 252 6.42 -27.17 0.25
CA ASN A 252 5.35 -27.48 1.20
C ASN A 252 4.19 -26.45 1.26
N ILE A 253 4.22 -25.39 0.44
CA ILE A 253 3.19 -24.34 0.53
C ILE A 253 1.78 -24.90 0.37
N ASN A 254 0.87 -24.39 1.20
CA ASN A 254 -0.55 -24.54 0.97
C ASN A 254 -1.28 -23.19 1.12
N TRP A 255 -1.61 -22.60 -0.02
CA TRP A 255 -2.27 -21.31 -0.15
C TRP A 255 -3.60 -21.14 0.59
N SER A 256 -4.36 -22.23 0.76
CA SER A 256 -5.67 -22.16 1.44
C SER A 256 -5.55 -22.10 2.97
N THR A 257 -4.37 -22.37 3.53
CA THR A 257 -4.13 -22.29 4.99
C THR A 257 -4.04 -20.86 5.51
N ARG A 258 -3.92 -19.88 4.59
CA ARG A 258 -3.83 -18.45 4.93
C ARG A 258 -4.91 -17.66 4.22
N ARG A 259 -5.38 -16.64 4.92
CA ARG A 259 -6.34 -15.65 4.42
C ARG A 259 -5.60 -14.59 3.61
N PRO A 260 -6.22 -13.99 2.58
CA PRO A 260 -5.66 -12.83 1.89
C PRO A 260 -5.35 -11.71 2.87
N GLN A 261 -4.15 -11.15 2.77
CA GLN A 261 -3.74 -10.01 3.60
C GLN A 261 -4.56 -8.79 3.20
N MET A 262 -5.11 -8.10 4.20
CA MET A 262 -5.92 -6.89 4.05
C MET A 262 -5.26 -5.75 4.83
N ASP A 263 -5.54 -5.65 6.13
CA ASP A 263 -4.84 -4.78 7.08
C ASP A 263 -3.33 -5.11 7.10
N PHE A 264 -2.50 -4.20 7.59
CA PHE A 264 -1.06 -4.42 7.78
C PHE A 264 -0.64 -3.98 9.19
N PRO A 265 0.38 -4.62 9.77
CA PRO A 265 0.86 -4.29 11.11
C PRO A 265 1.39 -2.85 11.19
N VAL A 266 1.76 -2.42 12.40
CA VAL A 266 2.61 -1.23 12.57
C VAL A 266 3.84 -1.33 11.65
N GLN A 267 4.40 -0.19 11.24
CA GLN A 267 5.58 -0.03 10.40
C GLN A 267 6.41 1.19 10.78
N SER A 268 7.75 1.08 10.75
CA SER A 268 8.64 2.26 10.71
C SER A 268 10.00 2.02 10.03
N ALA A 269 10.57 3.08 9.46
CA ALA A 269 11.93 3.07 8.94
C ALA A 269 12.59 4.46 9.02
N ILE A 270 13.92 4.46 9.22
CA ILE A 270 14.77 5.67 9.15
C ILE A 270 15.10 5.94 7.68
N CYS A 271 14.97 7.19 7.25
CA CYS A 271 15.13 7.60 5.85
C CYS A 271 16.23 8.66 5.64
N THR A 272 16.71 9.29 6.71
CA THR A 272 17.79 10.29 6.63
C THR A 272 19.19 9.68 6.50
N LEU A 273 19.31 8.36 6.68
CA LEU A 273 20.56 7.61 6.66
C LEU A 273 20.47 6.41 5.71
N GLU A 274 21.61 6.01 5.15
CA GLU A 274 21.78 4.75 4.40
C GLU A 274 22.10 3.58 5.33
N ASP A 275 21.90 2.33 4.86
CA ASP A 275 22.04 1.09 5.67
C ASP A 275 23.37 1.04 6.43
N VAL A 276 24.41 1.55 5.77
CA VAL A 276 25.73 1.81 6.31
C VAL A 276 26.07 3.24 5.90
N ASP A 277 26.28 4.11 6.87
CA ASP A 277 26.64 5.50 6.63
C ASP A 277 27.85 5.85 7.51
N VAL A 278 28.76 6.66 7.00
CA VAL A 278 29.91 7.15 7.78
C VAL A 278 29.55 8.52 8.31
N ILE A 279 28.94 8.55 9.49
CA ILE A 279 28.57 9.80 10.16
C ILE A 279 29.70 10.25 11.06
N LYS A 280 30.04 11.54 11.02
CA LYS A 280 30.94 12.13 12.00
C LYS A 280 30.29 12.08 13.39
N GLU A 281 31.06 11.72 14.40
CA GLU A 281 30.64 11.82 15.80
C GLU A 281 30.05 13.22 16.09
N GLY A 282 28.98 13.24 16.87
CA GLY A 282 28.27 14.47 17.24
C GLY A 282 26.79 14.42 16.92
N LYS A 283 26.15 15.59 16.84
CA LYS A 283 24.70 15.68 16.65
C LYS A 283 24.28 15.34 15.22
N ALA A 284 23.39 14.36 15.09
CA ALA A 284 22.76 14.02 13.82
C ALA A 284 21.23 14.04 13.94
N ARG A 285 20.57 14.45 12.85
CA ARG A 285 19.12 14.36 12.71
C ARG A 285 18.75 12.98 12.16
N ILE A 286 18.00 12.24 12.94
CA ILE A 286 17.45 10.93 12.60
C ILE A 286 15.98 11.14 12.31
N ALA A 287 15.55 10.93 11.06
CA ALA A 287 14.15 11.08 10.67
C ALA A 287 13.69 9.99 9.71
N GLY A 288 12.39 9.76 9.70
CA GLY A 288 11.77 8.67 8.98
C GLY A 288 10.25 8.72 9.00
N TYR A 289 9.63 7.59 8.71
CA TYR A 289 8.18 7.43 8.74
C TYR A 289 7.77 6.28 9.66
N ALA A 290 6.55 6.36 10.19
CA ALA A 290 5.85 5.27 10.84
C ALA A 290 4.38 5.23 10.40
N LEU A 291 3.73 4.06 10.40
CA LEU A 291 2.32 3.89 10.02
C LEU A 291 1.78 2.56 10.53
N SER A 292 0.47 2.40 10.62
CA SER A 292 -0.18 1.12 10.87
C SER A 292 -1.41 1.02 9.98
N GLY A 293 -1.82 -0.19 9.63
CA GLY A 293 -3.04 -0.39 8.86
C GLY A 293 -4.29 -0.17 9.72
N GLY A 294 -5.46 -0.44 9.14
CA GLY A 294 -6.75 -0.42 9.85
C GLY A 294 -7.16 0.93 10.44
N GLY A 295 -6.43 2.00 10.14
CA GLY A 295 -6.71 3.36 10.63
C GLY A 295 -6.14 3.64 12.02
N ARG A 296 -5.21 2.82 12.49
CA ARG A 296 -4.55 2.99 13.80
C ARG A 296 -3.45 4.05 13.69
N GLY A 297 -3.53 5.10 14.49
CA GLY A 297 -2.45 6.08 14.64
C GLY A 297 -1.17 5.48 15.23
N ILE A 298 -0.08 6.25 15.22
CA ILE A 298 1.19 5.89 15.84
C ILE A 298 1.30 6.60 17.18
N GLU A 299 1.20 5.85 18.27
CA GLU A 299 1.25 6.37 19.64
C GLU A 299 2.67 6.62 20.14
N ARG A 300 3.69 5.97 19.57
CA ARG A 300 5.08 6.30 19.89
C ARG A 300 6.05 5.88 18.79
N VAL A 301 7.14 6.61 18.65
CA VAL A 301 8.33 6.16 17.92
C VAL A 301 9.53 6.30 18.85
N ASP A 302 10.26 5.21 19.05
CA ASP A 302 11.43 5.13 19.91
C ASP A 302 12.68 4.98 19.04
N ILE A 303 13.71 5.81 19.27
CA ILE A 303 15.00 5.74 18.59
C ILE A 303 16.09 5.36 19.60
N SER A 304 16.95 4.44 19.21
CA SER A 304 18.14 4.02 19.94
C SER A 304 19.38 4.36 19.13
N VAL A 305 20.50 4.66 19.80
CA VAL A 305 21.84 4.82 19.17
C VAL A 305 22.86 3.80 19.69
N ASP A 306 22.43 2.84 20.51
CA ASP A 306 23.27 1.84 21.18
C ASP A 306 22.84 0.38 20.91
N GLY A 307 22.16 0.15 19.79
CA GLY A 307 21.70 -1.18 19.36
C GLY A 307 20.46 -1.69 20.08
N GLY A 308 19.62 -0.78 20.59
CA GLY A 308 18.32 -1.07 21.20
C GLY A 308 18.35 -1.20 22.72
N LYS A 309 19.44 -0.79 23.38
CA LYS A 309 19.58 -0.91 24.84
C LYS A 309 18.90 0.25 25.56
N THR A 310 19.02 1.46 25.02
CA THR A 310 18.36 2.65 25.54
C THR A 310 17.60 3.38 24.44
N TRP A 311 16.49 4.03 24.81
CA TRP A 311 15.53 4.59 23.86
C TRP A 311 15.20 6.04 24.20
N VAL A 312 15.10 6.86 23.16
CA VAL A 312 14.62 8.24 23.21
C VAL A 312 13.37 8.32 22.34
N GLU A 313 12.29 8.89 22.87
CA GLU A 313 11.09 9.12 22.06
C GLU A 313 11.34 10.21 21.01
N ALA A 314 11.00 9.91 19.76
CA ALA A 314 11.09 10.85 18.65
C ALA A 314 9.87 11.78 18.62
N HIS A 315 10.07 13.01 18.13
CA HIS A 315 8.96 13.89 17.81
C HIS A 315 8.22 13.33 16.59
N ARG A 316 6.90 13.17 16.71
CA ARG A 316 5.99 12.70 15.66
C ARG A 316 5.14 13.84 15.11
N TYR A 317 4.92 13.87 13.80
CA TYR A 317 4.12 14.89 13.14
C TYR A 317 3.47 14.38 11.85
N GLN A 318 2.42 15.07 11.39
CA GLN A 318 1.79 14.86 10.09
C GLN A 318 1.83 16.18 9.31
N LYS A 319 0.83 17.05 9.53
CA LYS A 319 0.69 18.35 8.87
C LYS A 319 1.49 19.42 9.61
N ASP A 320 2.15 20.30 8.85
CA ASP A 320 2.91 21.42 9.43
C ASP A 320 2.01 22.33 10.26
N GLY A 321 2.48 22.71 11.44
CA GLY A 321 1.77 23.61 12.36
C GLY A 321 0.54 22.99 13.05
N VAL A 322 0.24 21.70 12.83
CA VAL A 322 -0.85 20.99 13.50
C VAL A 322 -0.24 19.93 14.44
N PRO A 323 -0.41 20.05 15.77
CA PRO A 323 0.06 19.02 16.69
C PRO A 323 -0.57 17.67 16.37
N TYR A 324 0.27 16.66 16.19
CA TYR A 324 -0.19 15.30 15.98
C TYR A 324 -0.59 14.67 17.32
N VAL A 325 -1.78 14.07 17.35
CA VAL A 325 -2.28 13.25 18.47
C VAL A 325 -2.81 11.96 17.89
N SER A 326 -2.32 10.81 18.35
CA SER A 326 -2.79 9.51 17.86
C SER A 326 -4.30 9.38 18.02
N ASP A 327 -4.99 8.93 16.97
CA ASP A 327 -6.46 8.83 16.87
C ASP A 327 -7.22 10.12 17.24
N GLY A 328 -6.53 11.26 17.23
CA GLY A 328 -7.12 12.57 17.46
C GLY A 328 -7.98 13.04 16.28
N PRO A 329 -8.97 13.91 16.52
CA PRO A 329 -9.91 14.35 15.48
C PRO A 329 -9.27 15.18 14.36
N GLN A 330 -8.06 15.71 14.58
CA GLN A 330 -7.29 16.47 13.57
C GLN A 330 -6.26 15.61 12.84
N SER A 331 -6.08 14.36 13.25
CA SER A 331 -5.09 13.45 12.68
C SER A 331 -5.67 12.72 11.47
N ASP A 332 -4.83 12.55 10.46
CA ASP A 332 -5.20 11.83 9.25
C ASP A 332 -4.97 10.33 9.51
N LYS A 333 -6.01 9.64 10.01
CA LYS A 333 -5.95 8.24 10.49
C LYS A 333 -5.43 7.21 9.47
N TRP A 334 -5.51 7.52 8.18
CA TRP A 334 -5.08 6.64 7.09
C TRP A 334 -3.67 6.94 6.56
N ALA A 335 -3.04 8.00 7.07
CA ALA A 335 -1.76 8.47 6.62
C ALA A 335 -0.65 8.02 7.57
N TRP A 336 0.57 7.94 7.05
CA TRP A 336 1.76 7.79 7.85
C TRP A 336 1.93 8.97 8.84
N VAL A 337 2.86 8.79 9.74
CA VAL A 337 3.33 9.77 10.71
C VAL A 337 4.83 9.90 10.47
N LEU A 338 5.29 11.12 10.20
CA LEU A 338 6.72 11.39 10.11
C LEU A 338 7.28 11.50 11.53
N PHE A 339 8.53 11.07 11.70
CA PHE A 339 9.21 11.21 12.99
C PHE A 339 10.59 11.81 12.82
N GLU A 340 11.07 12.51 13.84
CA GLU A 340 12.45 12.96 13.93
C GLU A 340 12.98 13.09 15.37
N ALA A 341 14.28 12.90 15.52
CA ALA A 341 15.03 13.27 16.72
C ALA A 341 16.42 13.78 16.33
N THR A 342 16.95 14.74 17.08
CA THR A 342 18.37 15.13 16.99
C THR A 342 19.10 14.52 18.19
N LEU A 343 20.01 13.58 17.91
CA LEU A 343 20.70 12.80 18.93
C LEU A 343 22.22 12.97 18.80
N ASP A 344 22.93 12.88 19.92
CA ASP A 344 24.38 12.76 19.94
C ASP A 344 24.78 11.33 19.54
N ILE A 345 25.41 11.18 18.39
CA ILE A 345 25.81 9.89 17.82
C ILE A 345 27.20 9.51 18.32
N PRO A 346 27.33 8.41 19.09
CA PRO A 346 28.63 7.93 19.56
C PRO A 346 29.44 7.30 18.41
N ALA A 347 30.73 7.07 18.67
CA ALA A 347 31.58 6.29 17.77
C ALA A 347 31.01 4.87 17.55
N ASN A 348 30.91 4.43 16.30
CA ASN A 348 30.35 3.12 15.91
C ASN A 348 28.92 2.89 16.45
N ALA A 349 28.06 3.90 16.36
CA ALA A 349 26.67 3.79 16.82
C ALA A 349 25.90 2.71 16.04
N GLU A 350 25.07 1.97 16.76
CA GLU A 350 24.05 1.12 16.17
C GLU A 350 22.71 1.84 16.31
N ILE A 351 22.34 2.61 15.27
CA ILE A 351 21.08 3.36 15.30
C ILE A 351 19.95 2.38 15.05
N VAL A 352 18.80 2.64 15.65
CA VAL A 352 17.62 1.79 15.58
C VAL A 352 16.37 2.65 15.76
N ALA A 353 15.29 2.35 15.03
CA ALA A 353 13.97 2.93 15.28
C ALA A 353 12.90 1.84 15.38
N LYS A 354 11.89 2.06 16.22
CA LYS A 354 10.67 1.25 16.30
C LYS A 354 9.45 2.10 16.62
N ALA A 355 8.29 1.69 16.15
CA ALA A 355 7.02 2.34 16.40
C ALA A 355 6.09 1.47 17.27
N VAL A 356 5.14 2.14 17.92
CA VAL A 356 4.03 1.58 18.67
C VAL A 356 2.75 2.24 18.16
N ASP A 357 1.76 1.46 17.73
CA ASP A 357 0.49 2.01 17.25
C ASP A 357 -0.49 2.31 18.41
N ALA A 358 -1.62 2.95 18.10
CA ALA A 358 -2.65 3.32 19.08
C ALA A 358 -3.25 2.14 19.85
N ALA A 359 -3.12 0.92 19.32
CA ALA A 359 -3.55 -0.32 19.96
C ALA A 359 -2.40 -1.02 20.71
N ALA A 360 -1.27 -0.35 20.89
CA ALA A 360 -0.05 -0.86 21.50
C ALA A 360 0.58 -2.07 20.78
N ASN A 361 0.29 -2.27 19.49
CA ASN A 361 1.04 -3.22 18.68
C ASN A 361 2.48 -2.73 18.51
N VAL A 362 3.42 -3.66 18.44
CA VAL A 362 4.86 -3.39 18.36
C VAL A 362 5.51 -4.10 17.18
N GLN A 363 6.68 -3.61 16.80
CA GLN A 363 7.58 -4.28 15.85
C GLN A 363 8.30 -5.46 16.54
N PRO A 364 8.41 -6.64 15.92
CA PRO A 364 9.35 -7.66 16.36
C PRO A 364 10.80 -7.17 16.24
N GLU A 365 11.67 -7.76 17.05
CA GLU A 365 13.08 -7.37 17.14
C GLU A 365 13.89 -7.93 15.97
N ASN A 366 13.72 -9.21 15.67
CA ASN A 366 14.54 -9.92 14.69
C ASN A 366 13.72 -10.40 13.49
N VAL A 367 14.40 -10.55 12.36
CA VAL A 367 13.83 -11.16 11.15
C VAL A 367 13.53 -12.64 11.41
N GLU A 368 14.38 -13.26 12.22
CA GLU A 368 14.44 -14.69 12.52
C GLU A 368 13.50 -15.13 13.64
N ASP A 369 12.93 -14.22 14.45
CA ASP A 369 11.85 -14.58 15.40
C ASP A 369 10.59 -15.09 14.69
N MET A 370 10.63 -14.96 13.36
CA MET A 370 9.89 -15.74 12.41
C MET A 370 10.79 -16.88 11.87
N GLU A 371 11.26 -17.88 12.64
CA GLU A 371 11.82 -19.18 12.17
C GLU A 371 11.82 -20.27 13.28
N PRO A 372 11.61 -21.55 12.91
CA PRO A 372 12.50 -22.62 13.36
C PRO A 372 13.16 -23.38 12.19
N GLU A 373 14.39 -23.82 12.46
CA GLU A 373 15.42 -24.41 11.59
C GLU A 373 15.06 -25.24 10.33
N ARG A 374 15.88 -25.01 9.28
CA ARG A 374 16.28 -25.86 8.12
C ARG A 374 15.26 -26.14 7.00
N ASN A 375 15.39 -25.43 5.85
CA ASN A 375 15.56 -25.99 4.48
C ASN A 375 15.68 -24.86 3.42
N PRO A 376 16.40 -24.97 2.28
CA PRO A 376 16.55 -23.87 1.34
C PRO A 376 15.52 -23.94 0.20
N GLN A 377 14.42 -23.17 0.29
CA GLN A 377 13.66 -22.55 -0.82
C GLN A 377 12.30 -22.00 -0.33
N HIS A 378 12.20 -20.75 0.14
CA HIS A 378 10.94 -20.25 0.71
C HIS A 378 10.02 -19.49 -0.24
N ILE A 379 8.71 -19.79 -0.17
CA ILE A 379 7.66 -18.92 -0.68
C ILE A 379 7.41 -17.83 0.33
N LEU A 380 7.76 -16.60 -0.02
CA LEU A 380 7.00 -15.49 0.49
C LEU A 380 6.04 -15.07 -0.60
N ALA A 381 4.78 -15.23 -0.27
CA ALA A 381 3.71 -14.71 -1.06
C ALA A 381 2.83 -13.78 -0.24
N SER A 382 3.27 -13.36 0.94
CA SER A 382 3.09 -12.00 1.39
C SER A 382 4.43 -11.37 1.23
N ASP A 383 4.47 -10.27 0.53
CA ASP A 383 5.71 -9.52 0.49
C ASP A 383 5.91 -8.68 1.77
N GLN A 384 4.97 -8.78 2.71
CA GLN A 384 4.97 -8.06 3.99
C GLN A 384 4.98 -9.05 5.13
N ASP A 385 6.18 -9.36 5.60
CA ASP A 385 6.32 -9.88 6.95
C ASP A 385 6.61 -8.69 7.87
N THR A 386 5.98 -8.70 9.04
CA THR A 386 6.18 -7.75 10.13
C THR A 386 7.67 -7.44 10.33
N GLU A 387 8.07 -6.23 9.90
CA GLU A 387 8.71 -5.25 10.79
C GLU A 387 10.06 -5.62 11.44
N PHE A 388 11.16 -4.95 11.05
CA PHE A 388 12.40 -4.96 11.83
C PHE A 388 12.59 -3.65 12.56
N VAL A 389 13.07 -3.77 13.78
CA VAL A 389 14.05 -2.90 14.40
C VAL A 389 15.28 -2.84 13.48
N MET A 390 15.36 -1.84 12.57
CA MET A 390 16.54 -1.71 11.69
C MET A 390 17.77 -1.47 12.56
N ARG A 391 18.75 -2.36 12.49
CA ARG A 391 20.06 -2.20 13.10
C ARG A 391 20.99 -1.53 12.09
N TRP A 392 21.31 -0.27 12.30
CA TRP A 392 22.17 0.52 11.43
C TRP A 392 23.57 0.55 12.04
N LYS A 393 24.52 -0.22 11.51
CA LYS A 393 25.90 -0.20 12.01
C LYS A 393 26.69 0.88 11.27
N ILE A 394 27.11 1.91 11.99
CA ILE A 394 28.08 2.91 11.54
C ILE A 394 29.49 2.37 11.69
#